data_AF-A0A0C3PM88-F1
#
_entry.id   AF-A0A0C3PM88-F1
#
_cell.length_a   1.000
_cell.length_b   1.000
_cell.length_c   1.000
_cell.angle_alpha   90.00
_cell.angle_beta   90.00
_cell.angle_gamma   90.00
#
_symmetry.space_group_name_H-M   'P 1'
#
loop_
_entity.id
_entity.type
_entity.pdbx_description
1 polymer ?
#
loop_
_entity_poly.entity_id
_entity_poly.type
_entity_poly.pdbx_seq_one_letter_code
_entity_poly.pdbx_strand_id
1 'polypeptide(L)' 'FLASLILASKFMQDRCYSNRAWAKLSGLSPREIGRCERALGEALEWRLWVGKLPAAQSNLGRSLTKSK' A
#
# COMPACT_ATOMS: atom_id res chain seq x y z
N PHE A 1 7.40 9.44 -10.82
CA PHE A 1 7.30 10.38 -9.68
C PHE A 1 5.85 10.77 -9.35
N LEU A 2 5.06 11.23 -10.32
CA LEU A 2 3.63 11.52 -10.07
C LEU A 2 2.86 10.29 -9.55
N ALA A 3 3.04 9.12 -10.16
CA ALA A 3 2.35 7.90 -9.76
C ALA A 3 2.63 7.48 -8.30
N SER A 4 3.87 7.69 -7.82
CA SER A 4 4.23 7.42 -6.42
C SER A 4 3.59 8.40 -5.46
N LEU A 5 3.48 9.68 -5.85
CA LEU A 5 2.72 10.66 -5.07
C LEU A 5 1.23 10.30 -5.00
N ILE A 6 0.62 9.97 -6.15
CA ILE A 6 -0.80 9.58 -6.25
C ILE A 6 -1.08 8.34 -5.41
N LEU A 7 -0.25 7.31 -5.53
CA LEU A 7 -0.41 6.06 -4.81
C LEU A 7 -0.27 6.27 -3.29
N ALA A 8 0.69 7.09 -2.85
CA ALA A 8 0.85 7.46 -1.44
C ALA A 8 -0.33 8.29 -0.90
N SER A 9 -0.81 9.27 -1.67
CA SER A 9 -2.00 10.06 -1.31
C SER A 9 -3.25 9.19 -1.20
N LYS A 10 -3.44 8.23 -2.12
CA LYS A 10 -4.54 7.25 -2.09
C LYS A 10 -4.45 6.31 -0.89
N PHE A 11 -3.24 5.91 -0.52
CA PHE A 11 -3.00 5.03 0.60
C PHE A 11 -3.26 5.70 1.96
N MET A 12 -2.96 6.99 2.11
CA MET A 12 -3.14 7.73 3.36
C MET A 12 -4.54 8.38 3.52
N GLN A 13 -5.24 8.65 2.43
CA GLN A 13 -6.54 9.32 2.45
C GLN A 13 -7.51 8.65 1.46
N ASP A 14 -8.48 7.90 1.98
CA ASP A 14 -9.59 7.27 1.22
C ASP A 14 -10.42 8.24 0.35
N ARG A 15 -10.20 9.56 0.50
CA ARG A 15 -10.93 10.64 -0.17
C ARG A 15 -10.18 11.22 -1.37
N CYS A 16 -9.36 10.42 -2.05
CA CYS A 16 -8.56 10.94 -3.14
C CYS A 16 -9.39 11.54 -4.27
N TYR A 17 -8.99 12.74 -4.66
CA TYR A 17 -9.49 13.42 -5.85
C TYR A 17 -9.43 12.46 -7.05
N SER A 18 -10.53 12.42 -7.82
CA SER A 18 -10.69 11.52 -8.96
C SER A 18 -9.51 11.62 -9.95
N ASN A 19 -9.25 10.56 -10.72
CA ASN A 19 -8.15 10.54 -11.72
C ASN A 19 -8.21 11.73 -12.70
N ARG A 20 -9.38 12.35 -12.88
CA ARG A 20 -9.56 13.61 -13.62
C ARG A 20 -8.90 14.83 -12.97
N ALA A 21 -8.90 14.93 -11.65
CA ALA A 21 -8.25 16.02 -10.93
C ALA A 21 -6.72 15.91 -11.02
N TRP A 22 -6.19 14.70 -10.83
CA TRP A 22 -4.77 14.42 -11.04
C TRP A 22 -4.35 14.61 -12.50
N ALA A 23 -5.22 14.30 -13.46
CA ALA A 23 -5.01 14.59 -14.89
C ALA A 23 -4.88 16.09 -15.14
N LYS A 24 -5.75 16.90 -14.54
CA LYS A 24 -5.64 18.37 -14.60
C LYS A 24 -4.36 18.89 -13.94
N LEU A 25 -3.95 18.34 -12.80
CA LEU A 25 -2.74 18.77 -12.07
C LEU A 25 -1.44 18.40 -12.81
N SER A 26 -1.42 17.26 -13.48
CA SER A 26 -0.23 16.75 -14.17
C SER A 26 -0.16 17.09 -15.65
N GLY A 27 -1.26 17.59 -16.24
CA GLY A 27 -1.37 17.79 -17.68
C GLY A 27 -1.44 16.49 -18.49
N LEU A 28 -1.52 15.33 -17.83
CA LEU A 28 -1.55 14.01 -18.46
C LEU A 28 -2.97 13.48 -18.62
N SER A 29 -3.17 12.58 -19.58
CA SER A 29 -4.46 11.94 -19.77
C SER A 29 -4.85 11.10 -18.55
N PRO A 30 -6.14 11.04 -18.14
CA PRO A 30 -6.60 10.21 -17.02
C PRO A 30 -6.24 8.72 -17.18
N ARG A 31 -6.12 8.28 -18.44
CA ARG A 31 -5.73 6.91 -18.81
C ARG A 31 -4.27 6.61 -18.48
N GLU A 32 -3.38 7.59 -18.63
CA GLU A 32 -1.95 7.43 -18.33
C GLU A 32 -1.71 7.39 -16.83
N ILE A 33 -2.42 8.23 -16.08
CA ILE A 33 -2.38 8.19 -14.61
C ILE A 33 -2.78 6.82 -14.09
N GLY A 34 -3.90 6.27 -14.57
CA GLY A 34 -4.34 4.94 -14.16
C GLY A 34 -3.37 3.82 -14.55
N ARG A 35 -2.68 3.95 -15.69
CA ARG A 35 -1.62 3.00 -16.10
C ARG A 35 -0.41 3.08 -15.19
N CYS A 36 0.09 4.28 -14.91
CA CYS A 36 1.26 4.47 -14.08
C CYS A 36 0.99 4.06 -12.62
N GLU A 37 -0.21 4.30 -12.11
CA GLU A 37 -0.62 3.86 -10.78
C GLU A 37 -0.67 2.34 -10.66
N ARG A 38 -1.28 1.65 -11.64
CA ARG A 38 -1.26 0.18 -11.69
C ARG A 38 0.15 -0.37 -11.84
N ALA A 39 0.94 0.15 -12.77
CA ALA A 39 2.31 -0.32 -12.98
C ALA A 39 3.16 -0.18 -11.70
N LEU A 40 2.98 0.92 -10.96
CA LEU A 40 3.66 1.12 -9.69
C LEU A 40 3.11 0.22 -8.58
N GLY A 41 1.78 0.07 -8.49
CA GLY A 41 1.15 -0.83 -7.51
C GLY A 41 1.58 -2.28 -7.70
N GLU A 42 1.62 -2.76 -8.95
CA GLU A 42 2.15 -4.08 -9.31
C GLU A 42 3.64 -4.21 -8.97
N ALA A 43 4.45 -3.19 -9.29
CA ALA A 43 5.88 -3.19 -8.95
C ALA A 43 6.14 -3.20 -7.44
N LEU A 44 5.20 -2.70 -6.62
CA LEU A 44 5.24 -2.71 -5.16
C LEU A 44 4.51 -3.93 -4.56
N GLU A 45 3.99 -4.85 -5.39
CA GLU A 45 3.15 -5.99 -5.00
C GLU A 45 1.96 -5.60 -4.10
N TRP A 46 1.49 -4.36 -4.22
CA TRP A 46 0.49 -3.77 -3.33
C TRP A 46 0.86 -3.83 -1.83
N ARG A 47 2.13 -4.04 -1.49
CA ARG A 47 2.66 -4.10 -0.12
C ARG A 47 2.95 -2.70 0.44
N LEU A 48 1.93 -1.85 0.43
CA LEU A 48 2.01 -0.47 0.93
C LEU A 48 1.96 -0.37 2.47
N TRP A 49 1.59 -1.46 3.14
CA TRP A 49 1.48 -1.52 4.60
C TRP A 49 2.86 -1.56 5.27
N VAL A 50 3.23 -0.45 5.91
CA VAL A 50 4.42 -0.34 6.79
C VAL A 50 3.95 -0.49 8.24
N GLY A 51 3.54 -1.70 8.62
CA GLY A 51 3.24 -2.03 10.01
C GLY A 51 3.92 -3.34 10.39
N LYS A 52 4.21 -3.53 11.69
CA LYS A 52 4.75 -4.79 12.20
C LYS A 52 3.86 -5.91 11.69
N LEU A 53 4.39 -6.79 10.83
CA LEU A 53 3.69 -8.02 10.43
C LEU A 53 3.15 -8.62 11.74
N PRO A 54 1.86 -9.03 11.83
CA PRO A 54 1.39 -9.74 13.00
C PRO A 54 2.40 -10.87 13.20
N ALA A 55 3.11 -10.82 14.33
CA ALA A 55 4.17 -11.75 14.64
C ALA A 55 3.59 -13.13 14.35
N ALA A 56 4.13 -13.81 13.35
CA ALA A 56 3.76 -15.18 13.06
C ALA A 56 3.75 -15.87 14.42
N GLN A 57 2.57 -16.32 14.86
CA GLN A 57 2.41 -16.97 16.15
C GLN A 57 3.35 -18.17 16.13
N SER A 58 4.55 -17.97 16.66
CA SER A 58 5.51 -19.03 16.90
C SER A 58 4.89 -19.86 18.01
N ASN A 59 4.21 -20.92 17.58
CA ASN A 59 3.64 -21.98 18.38
C ASN A 59 4.77 -22.74 19.11
N LEU A 60 5.46 -22.09 20.04
CA LEU A 60 6.52 -22.72 20.83
C LEU A 60 6.05 -22.95 22.26
N GLY A 61 5.54 -24.17 22.48
CA GLY A 61 5.77 -24.95 23.70
C GLY A 61 5.34 -24.33 25.02
N ARG A 62 4.06 -24.47 25.38
CA ARG A 62 3.67 -24.54 26.80
C ARG A 62 4.08 -25.90 27.36
N SER A 63 5.35 -26.08 27.68
CA SER A 63 5.81 -27.17 28.55
C SER A 63 5.97 -26.63 29.96
N LEU A 64 4.89 -26.65 30.73
CA LEU A 64 4.91 -26.40 32.18
C LEU A 64 5.17 -27.72 32.89
N THR A 65 6.44 -28.08 33.06
CA THR A 65 6.84 -29.07 34.06
C THR A 65 7.00 -28.36 35.40
N LYS A 66 6.01 -28.50 36.29
CA LYS A 66 6.16 -28.15 37.71
C LYS A 66 6.69 -29.37 38.44
N SER A 67 7.99 -29.37 38.76
CA SER A 67 8.61 -30.34 39.67
C SER A 67 8.41 -29.92 41.13
N LYS A 68 8.12 -30.95 41.93
CA LYS A 68 8.14 -31.13 43.39
C LYS A 68 8.49 -29.94 44.28
#